data_AF-A0AAP9VZ56-F1
#
_entry.id   AF-A0AAP9VZ56-F1
#
_cell.length_a   1.000
_cell.length_b   1.000
_cell.length_c   1.000
_cell.angle_alpha   90.00
_cell.angle_beta   90.00
_cell.angle_gamma   90.00
#
_symmetry.space_group_name_H-M   'P 1'
#
loop_
_entity.id
_entity.type
_entity.pdbx_description
1 polymer ?
#
loop_
_entity_poly.entity_id
_entity_poly.type
_entity_poly.pdbx_seq_one_letter_code
_entity_poly.pdbx_strand_id
1 'polypeptide(L)'
;MNRSDVLIIGAGPTGLVLALWLSRQGVKVRILDQTAGPGTTSRALAVQARTLELYRQLDLTQAILDQGHRVPAANLWVKGEQAAHLPLSSIGADLTPYPFLEIYPQDQHEQLLIERLQRFGVTVERQTELLSFTDHGHLISAQLRGTDGQEETCQAFYLAGCDGAHSTVRKTLGIDFPGGTYQQVFYVADVDARGPALNGELHVDLDEADFLAVFPLAGEGRARLIGTVRDERAEQAETLKFEDVSRRAMDNLKVQVDRVNWFSTYRVHHRVAERFFNGRAFLLGDAAHVHSPAGGQGMNTGIGDAINLAWKLAAVLSGKAEEHLLATYEFERIEFARRLVATTDRVFSFVTADGPIANLLRTRLAPLLIPKVTAVEAAREFLFRTVSQITLNYRDMPLSCGSAGHVHGGDRLPWAHGAVTDNFASLDHLGWQVHVYGVTSDALRDWCAERQLPLTVFDWEPAHQAAGLARNGFYLLRPDTYVALAEKSADPKVLERYFEERKIAL
;
A
#
# COMPACT_ATOMS: atom_id res chain seq x y z
N MET A 1 -24.39 25.15 -8.82
CA MET A 1 -23.48 24.82 -7.70
C MET A 1 -22.89 23.44 -7.98
N ASN A 2 -21.58 23.35 -8.15
CA ASN A 2 -20.88 22.10 -8.47
C ASN A 2 -20.71 21.30 -7.17
N ARG A 3 -21.64 20.37 -6.90
CA ARG A 3 -21.68 19.57 -5.66
C ARG A 3 -21.29 18.13 -5.94
N SER A 4 -20.31 17.64 -5.18
CA SER A 4 -19.88 16.24 -5.19
C SER A 4 -20.19 15.57 -3.85
N ASP A 5 -20.11 14.26 -3.77
CA ASP A 5 -20.21 13.58 -2.48
C ASP A 5 -18.86 13.65 -1.75
N VAL A 6 -17.78 13.37 -2.47
CA VAL A 6 -16.41 13.42 -1.94
C VAL A 6 -15.52 14.25 -2.87
N LEU A 7 -14.85 15.25 -2.28
CA LEU A 7 -13.80 16.02 -2.94
C LEU A 7 -12.42 15.46 -2.55
N ILE A 8 -11.68 14.96 -3.53
CA ILE A 8 -10.36 14.35 -3.34
C ILE A 8 -9.30 15.35 -3.82
N ILE A 9 -8.33 15.63 -2.96
CA ILE A 9 -7.25 16.59 -3.22
C ILE A 9 -5.95 15.82 -3.39
N GLY A 10 -5.39 15.81 -4.59
CA GLY A 10 -4.21 15.02 -4.98
C GLY A 10 -4.60 13.76 -5.74
N ALA A 11 -4.05 13.62 -6.94
CA ALA A 11 -4.24 12.49 -7.86
C ALA A 11 -2.97 11.64 -8.03
N GLY A 12 -2.25 11.43 -6.93
CA GLY A 12 -1.31 10.31 -6.80
C GLY A 12 -2.03 8.98 -6.56
N PRO A 13 -1.30 7.86 -6.35
CA PRO A 13 -1.89 6.53 -6.25
C PRO A 13 -3.00 6.41 -5.19
N THR A 14 -2.80 7.00 -4.01
CA THR A 14 -3.79 7.03 -2.92
C THR A 14 -5.10 7.67 -3.36
N GLY A 15 -5.06 8.87 -3.94
CA GLY A 15 -6.25 9.59 -4.36
C GLY A 15 -6.97 8.93 -5.53
N LEU A 16 -6.20 8.40 -6.49
CA LEU A 16 -6.74 7.68 -7.65
C LEU A 16 -7.44 6.37 -7.23
N VAL A 17 -6.85 5.60 -6.31
CA VAL A 17 -7.50 4.39 -5.77
C VAL A 17 -8.76 4.74 -4.98
N LEU A 18 -8.71 5.79 -4.15
CA LEU A 18 -9.89 6.26 -3.41
C LEU A 18 -11.02 6.62 -4.37
N ALA A 19 -10.72 7.38 -5.42
CA ALA A 19 -11.69 7.75 -6.45
C ALA A 19 -12.28 6.52 -7.16
N LEU A 20 -11.45 5.54 -7.52
CA LEU A 20 -11.89 4.29 -8.15
C LEU A 20 -12.81 3.47 -7.24
N TRP A 21 -12.43 3.26 -5.98
CA TRP A 21 -13.23 2.51 -5.02
C TRP A 21 -14.58 3.17 -4.74
N LEU A 22 -14.59 4.49 -4.57
CA LEU A 22 -15.81 5.26 -4.36
C LEU A 22 -16.72 5.21 -5.61
N SER A 23 -16.15 5.41 -6.80
CA SER A 23 -16.89 5.36 -8.06
C SER A 23 -17.48 3.98 -8.33
N ARG A 24 -16.73 2.91 -8.04
CA ARG A 24 -17.19 1.50 -8.14
C ARG A 24 -18.40 1.21 -7.23
N GLN A 25 -18.52 1.94 -6.13
CA GLN A 25 -19.61 1.87 -5.15
C GLN A 25 -20.73 2.90 -5.40
N GLY A 26 -20.66 3.65 -6.52
CA GLY A 26 -21.70 4.61 -6.91
C GLY A 26 -21.63 5.98 -6.24
N VAL A 27 -20.53 6.30 -5.55
CA VAL A 27 -20.31 7.62 -4.92
C VAL A 27 -19.82 8.63 -5.96
N LYS A 28 -20.39 9.84 -5.98
CA LYS A 28 -19.98 10.91 -6.91
C LYS A 28 -18.74 11.62 -6.39
N VAL A 29 -17.62 11.46 -7.09
CA VAL A 29 -16.34 12.05 -6.70
C VAL A 29 -15.92 13.18 -7.62
N ARG A 30 -15.23 14.17 -7.07
CA ARG A 30 -14.34 15.08 -7.81
C ARG A 30 -12.92 14.83 -7.32
N ILE A 31 -11.95 14.79 -8.22
CA ILE A 31 -10.54 14.59 -7.90
C ILE A 31 -9.70 15.66 -8.58
N LEU A 32 -8.95 16.40 -7.77
CA LEU A 32 -8.14 17.54 -8.19
C LEU A 32 -6.66 17.20 -8.06
N ASP A 33 -5.84 17.81 -8.92
CA ASP A 33 -4.40 17.80 -8.75
C ASP A 33 -3.81 19.12 -9.27
N GLN A 34 -2.88 19.71 -8.52
CA GLN A 34 -2.20 20.94 -8.91
C GLN A 34 -1.18 20.72 -10.05
N THR A 35 -0.75 19.48 -10.27
CA THR A 35 0.21 19.12 -11.33
C THR A 35 -0.47 19.03 -12.69
N ALA A 36 0.31 19.26 -13.76
CA ALA A 36 -0.19 19.20 -15.14
C ALA A 36 -0.42 17.77 -15.66
N GLY A 37 0.10 16.75 -14.98
CA GLY A 37 -0.02 15.35 -15.39
C GLY A 37 0.43 14.40 -14.28
N PRO A 38 0.40 13.08 -14.55
CA PRO A 38 0.95 12.08 -13.64
C PRO A 38 2.39 12.42 -13.22
N GLY A 39 2.79 12.00 -12.03
CA GLY A 39 4.11 12.29 -11.51
C GLY A 39 5.21 11.71 -12.40
N THR A 40 5.94 12.55 -13.12
CA THR A 40 7.14 12.13 -13.88
C THR A 40 8.33 11.83 -12.97
N THR A 41 8.20 12.10 -11.67
CA THR A 41 9.25 12.01 -10.65
C THR A 41 9.08 10.85 -9.68
N SER A 42 8.38 9.80 -10.13
CA SER A 42 7.87 8.73 -9.28
C SER A 42 8.98 7.97 -8.54
N ARG A 43 8.80 7.83 -7.21
CA ARG A 43 9.76 7.18 -6.29
C ARG A 43 9.35 5.75 -5.94
N ALA A 44 8.09 5.38 -6.16
CA ALA A 44 7.56 4.06 -5.84
C ALA A 44 7.65 3.09 -7.03
N LEU A 45 7.87 1.82 -6.71
CA LEU A 45 8.11 0.74 -7.67
C LEU A 45 7.39 -0.55 -7.28
N ALA A 46 7.60 -0.99 -6.04
CA ALA A 46 7.13 -2.29 -5.60
C ALA A 46 5.63 -2.26 -5.31
N VAL A 47 4.89 -3.22 -5.87
CA VAL A 47 3.49 -3.48 -5.51
C VAL A 47 3.47 -4.71 -4.61
N GLN A 48 3.03 -4.53 -3.37
CA GLN A 48 3.04 -5.59 -2.37
C GLN A 48 1.88 -6.57 -2.55
N ALA A 49 2.05 -7.82 -2.08
CA ALA A 49 1.05 -8.87 -2.23
C ALA A 49 -0.33 -8.47 -1.69
N ARG A 50 -0.38 -7.76 -0.54
CA ARG A 50 -1.66 -7.29 0.01
C ARG A 50 -2.38 -6.31 -0.92
N THR A 51 -1.64 -5.43 -1.60
CA THR A 51 -2.21 -4.52 -2.60
C THR A 51 -2.75 -5.29 -3.80
N LEU A 52 -2.00 -6.26 -4.32
CA LEU A 52 -2.43 -7.12 -5.44
C LEU A 52 -3.68 -7.93 -5.11
N GLU A 53 -3.88 -8.36 -3.86
CA GLU A 53 -5.11 -9.03 -3.42
C GLU A 53 -6.31 -8.09 -3.43
N LEU A 54 -6.16 -6.89 -2.86
CA LEU A 54 -7.24 -5.92 -2.80
C LEU A 54 -7.64 -5.42 -4.20
N TYR A 55 -6.68 -5.33 -5.11
CA TYR A 55 -6.87 -4.94 -6.50
C TYR A 55 -7.64 -5.93 -7.36
N ARG A 56 -7.85 -7.17 -6.88
CA ARG A 56 -8.72 -8.14 -7.54
C ARG A 56 -10.14 -7.59 -7.69
N GLN A 57 -10.63 -6.88 -6.67
CA GLN A 57 -11.96 -6.26 -6.65
C GLN A 57 -12.14 -5.12 -7.66
N LEU A 58 -11.04 -4.61 -8.24
CA LEU A 58 -11.03 -3.56 -9.25
C LEU A 58 -10.52 -4.02 -10.63
N ASP A 59 -10.26 -5.32 -10.81
CA ASP A 59 -9.66 -5.86 -12.04
C ASP A 59 -8.34 -5.14 -12.40
N LEU A 60 -7.55 -4.80 -11.38
CA LEU A 60 -6.25 -4.14 -11.56
C LEU A 60 -5.09 -5.13 -11.51
N THR A 61 -5.25 -6.23 -10.78
CA THR A 61 -4.15 -7.15 -10.49
C THR A 61 -3.54 -7.74 -11.75
N GLN A 62 -4.36 -8.33 -12.64
CA GLN A 62 -3.84 -8.95 -13.85
C GLN A 62 -3.18 -7.92 -14.78
N ALA A 63 -3.79 -6.74 -14.93
CA ALA A 63 -3.24 -5.66 -15.74
C ALA A 63 -1.87 -5.18 -15.25
N ILE A 64 -1.63 -5.19 -13.93
CA ILE A 64 -0.33 -4.88 -13.33
C ILE A 64 0.66 -6.02 -13.58
N LEU A 65 0.26 -7.28 -13.38
CA LEU A 65 1.15 -8.43 -13.58
C LEU A 65 1.57 -8.60 -15.05
N ASP A 66 0.70 -8.25 -16.00
CA ASP A 66 0.98 -8.36 -17.43
C ASP A 66 1.97 -7.30 -17.93
N GLN A 67 2.02 -6.13 -17.26
CA GLN A 67 2.85 -4.98 -17.66
C GLN A 67 4.04 -4.74 -16.72
N GLY A 68 4.00 -5.32 -15.53
CA GLY A 68 5.03 -5.23 -14.51
C GLY A 68 6.15 -6.22 -14.72
N HIS A 69 7.03 -6.28 -13.73
CA HIS A 69 8.17 -7.18 -13.72
C HIS A 69 8.23 -7.95 -12.40
N ARG A 70 7.96 -9.26 -12.48
CA ARG A 70 8.14 -10.19 -11.37
C ARG A 70 9.62 -10.46 -11.14
N VAL A 71 10.16 -9.98 -10.03
CA VAL A 71 11.58 -10.11 -9.70
C VAL A 71 11.92 -11.55 -9.30
N PRO A 72 12.79 -12.27 -10.04
CA PRO A 72 13.09 -13.68 -9.76
C PRO A 72 13.91 -13.88 -8.48
N ALA A 73 14.88 -13.00 -8.24
CA ALA A 73 15.80 -13.09 -7.11
C ALA A 73 16.34 -11.72 -6.69
N ALA A 74 16.96 -11.68 -5.50
CA ALA A 74 17.79 -10.57 -5.03
C ALA A 74 19.24 -10.99 -4.86
N ASN A 75 20.16 -10.11 -5.26
CA ASN A 75 21.60 -10.32 -5.26
C ASN A 75 22.28 -9.33 -4.33
N LEU A 76 23.07 -9.84 -3.40
CA LEU A 76 23.88 -8.99 -2.50
C LEU A 76 25.32 -9.00 -2.99
N TRP A 77 25.87 -7.80 -3.18
CA TRP A 77 27.23 -7.60 -3.65
C TRP A 77 28.08 -7.01 -2.55
N VAL A 78 29.34 -7.44 -2.49
CA VAL A 78 30.34 -6.90 -1.57
C VAL A 78 31.65 -6.80 -2.32
N LYS A 79 32.23 -5.60 -2.39
CA LYS A 79 33.54 -5.35 -3.03
C LYS A 79 33.61 -5.86 -4.48
N GLY A 80 32.52 -5.68 -5.22
CA GLY A 80 32.44 -6.06 -6.64
C GLY A 80 32.19 -7.54 -6.93
N GLU A 81 31.98 -8.35 -5.90
CA GLU A 81 31.68 -9.78 -6.01
C GLU A 81 30.28 -10.10 -5.48
N GLN A 82 29.57 -11.01 -6.15
CA GLN A 82 28.26 -11.48 -5.72
C GLN A 82 28.42 -12.39 -4.49
N ALA A 83 28.00 -11.90 -3.33
CA ALA A 83 28.15 -12.59 -2.06
C ALA A 83 26.91 -13.46 -1.71
N ALA A 84 25.74 -13.12 -2.24
CA ALA A 84 24.51 -13.89 -2.05
C ALA A 84 23.57 -13.82 -3.26
N HIS A 85 22.82 -14.90 -3.50
CA HIS A 85 21.68 -14.99 -4.42
C HIS A 85 20.48 -15.51 -3.65
N LEU A 86 19.37 -14.77 -3.68
CA LEU A 86 18.18 -15.00 -2.85
C LEU A 86 16.95 -15.19 -3.74
N PRO A 87 16.45 -16.42 -3.93
CA PRO A 87 15.26 -16.67 -4.73
C PRO A 87 14.01 -15.99 -4.13
N LEU A 88 13.36 -15.13 -4.92
CA LEU A 88 12.16 -14.36 -4.56
C LEU A 88 10.87 -14.87 -5.20
N SER A 89 10.94 -15.81 -6.15
CA SER A 89 9.78 -16.23 -6.94
C SER A 89 8.63 -16.85 -6.13
N SER A 90 8.92 -17.45 -4.97
CA SER A 90 7.94 -18.23 -4.19
C SER A 90 8.13 -18.06 -2.69
N ILE A 91 8.52 -16.86 -2.25
CA ILE A 91 8.85 -16.57 -0.83
C ILE A 91 7.64 -16.60 0.11
N GLY A 92 6.42 -16.60 -0.43
CA GLY A 92 5.17 -16.71 0.32
C GLY A 92 4.16 -17.69 -0.29
N ALA A 93 4.63 -18.80 -0.88
CA ALA A 93 3.84 -19.71 -1.72
C ALA A 93 2.59 -20.33 -1.06
N ASP A 94 2.51 -20.32 0.27
CA ASP A 94 1.37 -20.80 1.06
C ASP A 94 0.61 -19.68 1.78
N LEU A 95 0.96 -18.42 1.52
CA LEU A 95 0.42 -17.27 2.24
C LEU A 95 -0.45 -16.35 1.38
N THR A 96 -0.21 -16.35 0.07
CA THR A 96 -0.89 -15.47 -0.89
C THR A 96 -0.74 -16.01 -2.31
N PRO A 97 -1.74 -15.76 -3.19
CA PRO A 97 -1.61 -16.05 -4.62
C PRO A 97 -0.52 -15.22 -5.32
N TYR A 98 0.03 -14.19 -4.66
CA TYR A 98 1.11 -13.35 -5.19
C TYR A 98 2.40 -13.47 -4.35
N PRO A 99 3.05 -14.66 -4.33
CA PRO A 99 4.14 -14.97 -3.41
C PRO A 99 5.51 -14.42 -3.85
N PHE A 100 5.52 -13.25 -4.50
CA PHE A 100 6.68 -12.68 -5.20
C PHE A 100 6.74 -11.16 -5.06
N LEU A 101 7.89 -10.58 -5.42
CA LEU A 101 8.08 -9.14 -5.53
C LEU A 101 7.72 -8.67 -6.94
N GLU A 102 6.70 -7.83 -7.03
CA GLU A 102 6.24 -7.23 -8.28
C GLU A 102 6.75 -5.78 -8.40
N ILE A 103 7.42 -5.45 -9.51
CA ILE A 103 7.83 -4.08 -9.81
C ILE A 103 6.92 -3.51 -10.90
N TYR A 104 6.16 -2.49 -10.53
CA TYR A 104 5.33 -1.72 -11.44
C TYR A 104 5.44 -0.22 -11.09
N PRO A 105 6.23 0.56 -11.85
CA PRO A 105 6.52 1.95 -11.55
C PRO A 105 5.28 2.81 -11.35
N GLN A 106 5.32 3.73 -10.37
CA GLN A 106 4.12 4.48 -10.01
C GLN A 106 3.55 5.36 -11.13
N ASP A 107 4.35 5.81 -12.10
CA ASP A 107 3.87 6.53 -13.29
C ASP A 107 2.93 5.66 -14.15
N GLN A 108 3.34 4.43 -14.43
CA GLN A 108 2.49 3.44 -15.13
C GLN A 108 1.29 3.03 -14.27
N HIS A 109 1.47 3.00 -12.94
CA HIS A 109 0.41 2.75 -12.00
C HIS A 109 -0.65 3.85 -12.01
N GLU A 110 -0.26 5.12 -11.89
CA GLU A 110 -1.15 6.27 -11.98
C GLU A 110 -1.89 6.29 -13.33
N GLN A 111 -1.18 6.03 -14.42
CA GLN A 111 -1.81 5.98 -15.75
C GLN A 111 -2.89 4.89 -15.83
N LEU A 112 -2.59 3.66 -15.39
CA LEU A 112 -3.57 2.57 -15.34
C LEU A 112 -4.80 2.96 -14.49
N LEU A 113 -4.58 3.58 -13.32
CA LEU A 113 -5.68 4.00 -12.44
C LEU A 113 -6.54 5.11 -13.09
N ILE A 114 -5.92 6.08 -13.78
CA ILE A 114 -6.62 7.15 -14.51
C ILE A 114 -7.46 6.55 -15.64
N GLU A 115 -6.89 5.64 -16.44
CA GLU A 115 -7.60 4.95 -17.52
C GLU A 115 -8.81 4.17 -17.01
N ARG A 116 -8.69 3.51 -15.85
CA ARG A 116 -9.82 2.83 -15.19
C ARG A 116 -10.86 3.83 -14.69
N LEU A 117 -10.43 4.97 -14.14
CA LEU A 117 -11.31 5.98 -13.56
C LEU A 117 -12.17 6.66 -14.63
N GLN A 118 -11.60 6.89 -15.81
CA GLN A 118 -12.31 7.41 -16.98
C GLN A 118 -13.48 6.52 -17.41
N ARG A 119 -13.41 5.19 -17.19
CA ARG A 119 -14.53 4.27 -17.48
C ARG A 119 -15.75 4.52 -16.59
N PHE A 120 -15.57 5.18 -15.44
CA PHE A 120 -16.64 5.65 -14.56
C PHE A 120 -17.07 7.09 -14.88
N GLY A 121 -16.57 7.69 -15.96
CA GLY A 121 -16.87 9.08 -16.33
C GLY A 121 -16.19 10.12 -15.44
N VAL A 122 -15.22 9.73 -14.62
CA VAL A 122 -14.48 10.62 -13.72
C VAL A 122 -13.15 10.98 -14.39
N THR A 123 -12.87 12.28 -14.50
CA THR A 123 -11.60 12.81 -15.01
C THR A 123 -10.88 13.56 -13.90
N VAL A 124 -9.55 13.46 -13.88
CA VAL A 124 -8.74 14.27 -12.95
C VAL A 124 -8.72 15.72 -13.42
N GLU A 125 -9.13 16.62 -12.54
CA GLU A 125 -9.04 18.07 -12.75
C GLU A 125 -7.61 18.51 -12.44
N ARG A 126 -6.78 18.55 -13.50
CA ARG A 126 -5.36 18.92 -13.42
C ARG A 126 -5.18 20.43 -13.34
N GLN A 127 -4.03 20.84 -12.81
CA GLN A 127 -3.67 22.24 -12.59
C GLN A 127 -4.74 23.02 -11.79
N THR A 128 -5.42 22.32 -10.87
CA THR A 128 -6.41 22.89 -9.97
C THR A 128 -5.92 22.76 -8.54
N GLU A 129 -5.77 23.89 -7.86
CA GLU A 129 -5.22 23.97 -6.50
C GLU A 129 -6.33 24.18 -5.47
N LEU A 130 -6.29 23.43 -4.36
CA LEU A 130 -7.09 23.76 -3.17
C LEU A 130 -6.40 24.87 -2.39
N LEU A 131 -7.08 26.00 -2.21
CA LEU A 131 -6.56 27.14 -1.43
C LEU A 131 -6.93 27.04 0.05
N SER A 132 -8.19 26.71 0.33
CA SER A 132 -8.73 26.58 1.69
C SER A 132 -10.06 25.84 1.65
N PHE A 133 -10.53 25.40 2.83
CA PHE A 133 -11.89 24.90 2.99
C PHE A 133 -12.44 25.23 4.37
N THR A 134 -13.76 25.17 4.50
CA THR A 134 -14.47 25.30 5.78
C THR A 134 -15.43 24.13 5.94
N ASP A 135 -15.36 23.48 7.10
CA ASP A 135 -16.34 22.48 7.52
C ASP A 135 -17.52 23.16 8.23
N HIS A 136 -18.72 22.99 7.69
CA HIS A 136 -19.97 23.52 8.25
C HIS A 136 -20.73 22.46 9.08
N GLY A 137 -20.11 21.32 9.39
CA GLY A 137 -20.67 20.21 10.17
C GLY A 137 -21.61 19.29 9.38
N HIS A 138 -22.11 19.72 8.22
CA HIS A 138 -22.97 18.93 7.32
C HIS A 138 -22.48 18.92 5.85
N LEU A 139 -21.56 19.83 5.51
CA LEU A 139 -20.89 19.91 4.22
C LEU A 139 -19.58 20.69 4.36
N ILE A 140 -18.68 20.48 3.40
CA ILE A 140 -17.44 21.23 3.19
C ILE A 140 -17.66 22.24 2.06
N SER A 141 -17.27 23.50 2.28
CA SER A 141 -17.08 24.49 1.22
C SER A 141 -15.60 24.65 0.95
N ALA A 142 -15.14 24.38 -0.28
CA ALA A 142 -13.74 24.45 -0.67
C ALA A 142 -13.51 25.54 -1.73
N GLN A 143 -12.47 26.34 -1.50
CA GLN A 143 -11.98 27.35 -2.44
C GLN A 143 -10.90 26.74 -3.33
N LEU A 144 -11.14 26.71 -4.63
CA LEU A 144 -10.24 26.16 -5.63
C LEU A 144 -9.72 27.27 -6.53
N ARG A 145 -8.52 27.09 -7.08
CA ARG A 145 -7.99 27.93 -8.15
C ARG A 145 -7.76 27.09 -9.39
N GLY A 146 -8.38 27.49 -10.50
CA GLY A 146 -8.25 26.84 -11.79
C GLY A 146 -7.07 27.35 -12.62
N THR A 147 -6.94 26.80 -13.83
CA THR A 147 -5.83 27.10 -14.77
C THR A 147 -5.81 28.53 -15.29
N ASP A 148 -6.97 29.19 -15.31
CA ASP A 148 -7.15 30.58 -15.71
C ASP A 148 -6.89 31.56 -14.55
N GLY A 149 -6.50 31.04 -13.37
CA GLY A 149 -6.30 31.80 -12.14
C GLY A 149 -7.59 32.22 -11.46
N GLN A 150 -8.76 31.84 -11.99
CA GLN A 150 -10.03 32.13 -11.36
C GLN A 150 -10.23 31.25 -10.13
N GLU A 151 -10.80 31.85 -9.09
CA GLU A 151 -11.17 31.13 -7.88
C GLU A 151 -12.63 30.69 -7.98
N GLU A 152 -12.89 29.41 -7.72
CA GLU A 152 -14.24 28.86 -7.62
C GLU A 152 -14.51 28.29 -6.22
N THR A 153 -15.76 28.41 -5.77
CA THR A 153 -16.24 27.72 -4.58
C THR A 153 -16.98 26.46 -5.00
N CYS A 154 -16.60 25.32 -4.44
CA CYS A 154 -17.33 24.07 -4.60
C CYS A 154 -17.76 23.49 -3.25
N GLN A 155 -18.71 22.55 -3.29
CA GLN A 155 -19.24 21.90 -2.10
C GLN A 155 -19.12 20.38 -2.20
N ALA A 156 -18.81 19.76 -1.07
CA ALA A 156 -18.80 18.30 -0.92
C ALA A 156 -19.32 17.87 0.46
N PHE A 157 -19.80 16.64 0.60
CA PHE A 157 -20.13 16.11 1.93
C PHE A 157 -18.87 15.76 2.71
N TYR A 158 -17.83 15.29 2.03
CA TYR A 158 -16.54 14.97 2.63
C TYR A 158 -15.38 15.45 1.76
N LEU A 159 -14.24 15.68 2.41
CA LEU A 159 -12.97 16.03 1.75
C LEU A 159 -11.90 15.01 2.11
N ALA A 160 -11.12 14.56 1.13
CA ALA A 160 -10.03 13.60 1.31
C ALA A 160 -8.71 14.19 0.81
N GLY A 161 -7.82 14.54 1.73
CA GLY A 161 -6.46 15.00 1.48
C GLY A 161 -5.54 13.83 1.15
N CYS A 162 -5.21 13.71 -0.13
CA CYS A 162 -4.23 12.80 -0.72
C CYS A 162 -3.06 13.59 -1.35
N ASP A 163 -2.82 14.80 -0.84
CA ASP A 163 -1.99 15.87 -1.40
C ASP A 163 -0.53 15.87 -0.89
N GLY A 164 -0.07 14.68 -0.49
CA GLY A 164 1.34 14.40 -0.21
C GLY A 164 1.90 15.02 1.07
N ALA A 165 3.22 14.90 1.24
CA ALA A 165 3.93 15.28 2.46
C ALA A 165 3.72 16.75 2.87
N HIS A 166 3.44 17.66 1.93
CA HIS A 166 3.21 19.08 2.18
C HIS A 166 1.74 19.49 2.25
N SER A 167 0.84 18.50 2.40
CA SER A 167 -0.62 18.61 2.42
C SER A 167 -1.15 19.96 2.91
N THR A 168 -1.86 20.65 2.01
CA THR A 168 -2.67 21.82 2.33
C THR A 168 -3.81 21.42 3.24
N VAL A 169 -4.43 20.26 3.00
CA VAL A 169 -5.53 19.76 3.82
C VAL A 169 -5.13 19.62 5.29
N ARG A 170 -3.99 18.96 5.56
CA ARG A 170 -3.47 18.80 6.92
C ARG A 170 -3.20 20.13 7.61
N LYS A 171 -2.60 21.08 6.88
CA LYS A 171 -2.31 22.42 7.39
C LYS A 171 -3.59 23.20 7.70
N THR A 172 -4.59 23.15 6.83
CA THR A 172 -5.90 23.81 7.06
C THR A 172 -6.63 23.23 8.27
N LEU A 173 -6.48 21.93 8.53
CA LEU A 173 -7.03 21.28 9.73
C LEU A 173 -6.26 21.62 11.01
N GLY A 174 -5.08 22.25 10.93
CA GLY A 174 -4.21 22.49 12.07
C GLY A 174 -3.71 21.21 12.73
N ILE A 175 -3.56 20.13 11.97
CA ILE A 175 -3.09 18.84 12.50
C ILE A 175 -1.57 18.80 12.45
N ASP A 176 -0.96 18.55 13.60
CA ASP A 176 0.49 18.42 13.73
C ASP A 176 1.03 17.20 13.00
N PHE A 177 2.26 17.33 12.50
CA PHE A 177 2.96 16.30 11.73
C PHE A 177 4.33 15.98 12.34
N PRO A 178 4.35 15.41 13.57
CA PRO A 178 5.57 15.12 14.31
C PRO A 178 6.42 14.05 13.61
N GLY A 179 7.71 14.12 13.86
CA GLY A 179 8.71 13.19 13.35
C GLY A 179 9.99 13.91 12.94
N GLY A 180 10.86 13.23 12.19
CA GLY A 180 12.19 13.71 11.85
C GLY A 180 12.54 13.61 10.37
N THR A 181 13.71 14.12 10.05
CA THR A 181 14.33 14.05 8.71
C THR A 181 15.67 13.34 8.87
N TYR A 182 15.92 12.33 8.03
CA TYR A 182 17.23 11.70 7.98
C TYR A 182 18.24 12.65 7.34
N GLN A 183 19.47 12.64 7.85
CA GLN A 183 20.56 13.47 7.33
C GLN A 183 20.97 13.07 5.89
N GLN A 184 20.83 11.80 5.55
CA GLN A 184 21.27 11.26 4.27
C GLN A 184 20.35 11.70 3.12
N VAL A 185 20.99 12.05 2.00
CA VAL A 185 20.32 12.33 0.74
C VAL A 185 20.32 11.05 -0.10
N PHE A 186 19.18 10.75 -0.68
CA PHE A 186 19.01 9.66 -1.63
C PHE A 186 18.89 10.22 -3.02
N TYR A 187 19.33 9.46 -4.01
CA TYR A 187 19.04 9.72 -5.40
C TYR A 187 18.28 8.54 -6.02
N VAL A 188 17.48 8.85 -7.02
CA VAL A 188 16.84 7.89 -7.90
C VAL A 188 17.21 8.25 -9.34
N ALA A 189 17.55 7.24 -10.14
CA ALA A 189 17.79 7.42 -11.57
C ALA A 189 17.13 6.30 -12.36
N ASP A 190 16.31 6.64 -13.36
CA ASP A 190 15.87 5.67 -14.36
C ASP A 190 16.86 5.68 -15.51
N VAL A 191 17.39 4.51 -15.82
CA VAL A 191 18.49 4.36 -16.77
C VAL A 191 18.22 3.25 -17.76
N ASP A 192 18.79 3.42 -18.95
CA ASP A 192 19.12 2.30 -19.82
C ASP A 192 20.59 1.98 -19.58
N ALA A 193 20.88 0.74 -19.21
CA ALA A 193 22.18 0.31 -18.78
C ALA A 193 22.47 -1.14 -19.21
N ARG A 194 23.75 -1.51 -19.11
CA ARG A 194 24.23 -2.87 -19.35
C ARG A 194 25.15 -3.33 -18.25
N GLY A 195 25.32 -4.64 -18.13
CA GLY A 195 26.17 -5.28 -17.13
C GLY A 195 25.51 -6.49 -16.48
N PRO A 196 26.23 -7.22 -15.62
CA PRO A 196 25.70 -8.42 -14.96
C PRO A 196 24.55 -8.12 -14.01
N ALA A 197 24.43 -6.88 -13.50
CA ALA A 197 23.32 -6.45 -12.64
C ALA A 197 22.05 -6.04 -13.41
N LEU A 198 22.04 -6.15 -14.74
CA LEU A 198 20.91 -5.84 -15.61
C LEU A 198 20.29 -7.14 -16.19
N ASN A 199 20.14 -8.14 -15.34
CA ASN A 199 19.64 -9.47 -15.70
C ASN A 199 18.15 -9.69 -15.34
N GLY A 200 17.45 -8.63 -14.92
CA GLY A 200 16.06 -8.72 -14.46
C GLY A 200 15.90 -9.13 -12.98
N GLU A 201 16.97 -9.27 -12.22
CA GLU A 201 16.95 -9.49 -10.76
C GLU A 201 17.20 -8.17 -10.00
N LEU A 202 16.92 -8.16 -8.69
CA LEU A 202 17.26 -7.03 -7.81
C LEU A 202 18.73 -7.15 -7.40
N HIS A 203 19.53 -6.08 -7.53
CA HIS A 203 20.91 -6.06 -7.04
C HIS A 203 21.09 -4.99 -5.97
N VAL A 204 21.80 -5.31 -4.89
CA VAL A 204 22.12 -4.37 -3.81
C VAL A 204 23.61 -4.45 -3.49
N ASP A 205 24.30 -3.32 -3.59
CA ASP A 205 25.68 -3.18 -3.11
C ASP A 205 25.71 -2.89 -1.61
N LEU A 206 26.42 -3.74 -0.88
CA LEU A 206 26.63 -3.64 0.57
C LEU A 206 28.05 -3.17 0.92
N ASP A 207 28.82 -2.67 -0.06
CA ASP A 207 30.18 -2.15 0.17
C ASP A 207 30.20 -0.72 0.75
N GLU A 208 31.36 -0.28 1.27
CA GLU A 208 31.56 0.96 2.04
C GLU A 208 30.76 2.19 1.56
N ALA A 209 30.10 2.88 2.50
CA ALA A 209 29.45 4.20 2.44
C ALA A 209 28.44 4.51 1.31
N ASP A 210 28.60 3.97 0.10
CA ASP A 210 27.76 4.23 -1.06
C ASP A 210 26.77 3.08 -1.26
N PHE A 211 25.60 3.16 -0.63
CA PHE A 211 24.50 2.23 -0.90
C PHE A 211 24.01 2.42 -2.33
N LEU A 212 23.82 1.33 -3.06
CA LEU A 212 23.14 1.31 -4.36
C LEU A 212 22.26 0.06 -4.48
N ALA A 213 21.01 0.27 -4.88
CA ALA A 213 20.10 -0.78 -5.31
C ALA A 213 19.72 -0.57 -6.78
N VAL A 214 19.76 -1.66 -7.56
CA VAL A 214 19.35 -1.72 -8.97
C VAL A 214 18.05 -2.51 -9.03
N PHE A 215 16.96 -1.81 -9.29
CA PHE A 215 15.64 -2.41 -9.49
C PHE A 215 15.40 -2.63 -10.98
N PRO A 216 15.03 -3.84 -11.41
CA PRO A 216 14.68 -4.08 -12.81
C PRO A 216 13.36 -3.39 -13.16
N LEU A 217 13.31 -2.74 -14.31
CA LEU A 217 12.08 -2.22 -14.91
C LEU A 217 11.67 -3.13 -16.07
N ALA A 218 10.39 -3.12 -16.42
CA ALA A 218 9.92 -3.86 -17.60
C ALA A 218 10.63 -3.35 -18.87
N GLY A 219 11.22 -4.30 -19.62
CA GLY A 219 12.02 -4.05 -20.83
C GLY A 219 13.53 -4.32 -20.62
N GLU A 220 14.19 -4.78 -21.68
CA GLU A 220 15.61 -5.14 -21.63
C GLU A 220 16.52 -3.93 -21.33
N GLY A 221 17.46 -4.09 -20.40
CA GLY A 221 18.43 -3.06 -20.03
C GLY A 221 17.87 -1.87 -19.25
N ARG A 222 16.58 -1.85 -18.91
CA ARG A 222 15.96 -0.76 -18.15
C ARG A 222 16.03 -1.03 -16.65
N ALA A 223 16.51 -0.06 -15.89
CA ALA A 223 16.59 -0.18 -14.43
C ALA A 223 16.35 1.14 -13.72
N ARG A 224 15.92 1.06 -12.46
CA ARG A 224 15.92 2.16 -11.52
C ARG A 224 17.05 1.98 -10.51
N LEU A 225 17.97 2.93 -10.49
CA LEU A 225 19.03 3.05 -9.51
C LEU A 225 18.52 3.83 -8.31
N ILE A 226 18.67 3.29 -7.10
CA ILE A 226 18.43 4.01 -5.85
C ILE A 226 19.70 3.96 -5.03
N GLY A 227 20.30 5.11 -4.76
CA GLY A 227 21.51 5.18 -3.96
C GLY A 227 21.55 6.34 -2.97
N THR A 228 22.64 6.42 -2.21
CA THR A 228 22.86 7.52 -1.25
C THR A 228 23.94 8.48 -1.72
N VAL A 229 23.76 9.77 -1.43
CA VAL A 229 24.80 10.81 -1.49
C VAL A 229 25.13 11.19 -0.05
N ARG A 230 26.39 10.99 0.36
CA ARG A 230 26.80 11.10 1.78
C ARG A 230 27.93 12.12 2.05
N ASP A 231 28.48 12.76 1.04
CA ASP A 231 29.53 13.76 1.21
C ASP A 231 28.99 15.20 1.15
N GLU A 232 29.88 16.19 1.11
CA GLU A 232 29.53 17.63 1.13
C GLU A 232 28.51 18.00 0.04
N ARG A 233 28.42 17.22 -1.05
CA ARG A 233 27.42 17.36 -2.12
C ARG A 233 25.99 17.19 -1.62
N ALA A 234 25.78 16.44 -0.54
CA ALA A 234 24.47 16.26 0.09
C ALA A 234 23.88 17.58 0.61
N GLU A 235 24.71 18.58 0.92
CA GLU A 235 24.25 19.91 1.33
C GLU A 235 23.57 20.66 0.17
N GLN A 236 23.95 20.36 -1.07
CA GLN A 236 23.42 20.95 -2.30
C GLN A 236 22.57 19.96 -3.12
N ALA A 237 21.81 19.11 -2.43
CA ALA A 237 21.03 18.03 -3.05
C ALA A 237 20.19 18.49 -4.25
N GLU A 238 19.54 19.65 -4.14
CA GLU A 238 18.60 20.16 -5.15
C GLU A 238 19.26 20.51 -6.50
N THR A 239 20.57 20.72 -6.52
CA THR A 239 21.32 21.05 -7.76
C THR A 239 22.12 19.87 -8.31
N LEU A 240 22.07 18.71 -7.63
CA LEU A 240 22.81 17.53 -8.08
C LEU A 240 22.28 17.01 -9.41
N LYS A 241 23.20 16.59 -10.25
CA LYS A 241 22.94 15.82 -11.47
C LYS A 241 23.45 14.39 -11.29
N PHE A 242 23.05 13.51 -12.19
CA PHE A 242 23.50 12.12 -12.15
C PHE A 242 25.02 12.00 -12.28
N GLU A 243 25.66 12.87 -13.06
CA GLU A 243 27.12 12.89 -13.23
C GLU A 243 27.86 13.23 -11.93
N ASP A 244 27.19 13.90 -10.98
CA ASP A 244 27.74 14.27 -9.69
C ASP A 244 27.68 13.12 -8.68
N VAL A 245 27.02 12.01 -8.99
CA VAL A 245 26.90 10.85 -8.10
C VAL A 245 28.16 9.98 -8.15
N SER A 246 28.56 9.42 -7.01
CA SER A 246 29.68 8.47 -6.92
C SER A 246 29.49 7.28 -7.87
N ARG A 247 30.51 7.00 -8.69
CA ARG A 247 30.53 5.82 -9.57
C ARG A 247 30.91 4.53 -8.86
N ARG A 248 31.46 4.60 -7.64
CA ARG A 248 32.02 3.45 -6.91
C ARG A 248 31.02 2.29 -6.80
N ALA A 249 29.80 2.55 -6.35
CA ALA A 249 28.78 1.52 -6.20
C ALA A 249 28.29 0.96 -7.56
N MET A 250 28.25 1.80 -8.60
CA MET A 250 27.92 1.35 -9.96
C MET A 250 29.03 0.46 -10.53
N ASP A 251 30.30 0.83 -10.33
CA ASP A 251 31.46 0.06 -10.75
C ASP A 251 31.52 -1.30 -10.02
N ASN A 252 31.22 -1.31 -8.72
CA ASN A 252 31.08 -2.54 -7.92
C ASN A 252 30.00 -3.47 -8.50
N LEU A 253 28.83 -2.92 -8.85
CA LEU A 253 27.76 -3.69 -9.50
C LEU A 253 28.02 -3.94 -10.99
N LYS A 254 29.13 -3.43 -11.54
CA LYS A 254 29.52 -3.52 -12.95
C LYS A 254 28.41 -2.96 -13.87
N VAL A 255 27.73 -1.91 -13.43
CA VAL A 255 26.64 -1.22 -14.14
C VAL A 255 27.23 -0.13 -15.03
N GLN A 256 27.04 -0.28 -16.34
CA GLN A 256 27.37 0.74 -17.31
C GLN A 256 26.09 1.41 -17.81
N VAL A 257 25.89 2.66 -17.41
CA VAL A 257 24.75 3.48 -17.85
C VAL A 257 25.01 4.02 -19.25
N ASP A 258 24.11 3.69 -20.18
CA ASP A 258 24.13 4.17 -21.56
C ASP A 258 23.29 5.44 -21.72
N ARG A 259 22.17 5.52 -21.01
CA ARG A 259 21.27 6.69 -21.02
C ARG A 259 20.63 6.89 -19.65
N VAL A 260 20.57 8.14 -19.20
CA VAL A 260 19.76 8.56 -18.05
C VAL A 260 18.44 9.11 -18.57
N ASN A 261 17.35 8.40 -18.29
CA ASN A 261 16.00 8.80 -18.68
C ASN A 261 15.42 9.81 -17.69
N TRP A 262 15.76 9.67 -16.41
CA TRP A 262 15.29 10.55 -15.34
C TRP A 262 16.24 10.50 -14.13
N PHE A 263 16.33 11.60 -13.38
CA PHE A 263 17.12 11.71 -12.15
C PHE A 263 16.46 12.64 -11.13
N SER A 264 16.49 12.28 -9.85
CA SER A 264 16.05 13.15 -8.76
C SER A 264 16.71 12.79 -7.43
N THR A 265 16.86 13.78 -6.55
CA THR A 265 17.31 13.59 -5.18
C THR A 265 16.20 13.87 -4.18
N TYR A 266 16.25 13.21 -3.02
CA TYR A 266 15.31 13.45 -1.94
C TYR A 266 15.92 13.15 -0.57
N ARG A 267 15.39 13.81 0.45
CA ARG A 267 15.63 13.44 1.85
C ARG A 267 14.52 12.53 2.33
N VAL A 268 14.89 11.56 3.15
CA VAL A 268 13.93 10.67 3.77
C VAL A 268 13.37 11.33 5.02
N HIS A 269 12.06 11.32 5.16
CA HIS A 269 11.37 11.80 6.35
C HIS A 269 10.65 10.61 7.02
N HIS A 270 10.51 10.66 8.33
CA HIS A 270 9.63 9.78 9.09
C HIS A 270 8.68 10.66 9.89
N ARG A 271 7.40 10.67 9.55
CA ARG A 271 6.37 11.52 10.17
C ARG A 271 5.03 10.83 10.14
N VAL A 272 4.23 11.04 11.19
CA VAL A 272 2.84 10.56 11.24
C VAL A 272 1.99 11.68 11.81
N ALA A 273 0.87 12.00 11.16
CA ALA A 273 -0.06 13.00 11.63
C ALA A 273 -0.68 12.55 12.95
N GLU A 274 -0.88 13.47 13.89
CA GLU A 274 -1.46 13.12 15.19
C GLU A 274 -2.91 12.62 15.09
N ARG A 275 -3.61 13.08 14.04
CA ARG A 275 -4.95 12.68 13.66
C ARG A 275 -5.02 12.48 12.16
N PHE A 276 -5.85 11.56 11.72
CA PHE A 276 -6.09 11.24 10.31
C PHE A 276 -7.36 11.90 9.78
N PHE A 277 -8.16 12.53 10.64
CA PHE A 277 -9.30 13.34 10.22
C PHE A 277 -9.69 14.37 11.28
N ASN A 278 -10.45 15.38 10.85
CA ASN A 278 -11.18 16.27 11.74
C ASN A 278 -12.48 16.69 11.05
N GLY A 279 -13.62 16.45 11.71
CA GLY A 279 -14.94 16.66 11.12
C GLY A 279 -15.11 15.81 9.86
N ARG A 280 -15.38 16.48 8.73
CA ARG A 280 -15.65 15.85 7.42
C ARG A 280 -14.44 15.78 6.49
N ALA A 281 -13.24 16.13 6.98
CA ALA A 281 -12.02 16.12 6.20
C ALA A 281 -11.01 15.08 6.72
N PHE A 282 -10.51 14.24 5.81
CA PHE A 282 -9.65 13.10 6.07
C PHE A 282 -8.27 13.28 5.42
N LEU A 283 -7.23 12.67 5.99
CA LEU A 283 -5.86 12.61 5.47
C LEU A 283 -5.51 11.16 5.13
N LEU A 284 -4.90 10.93 3.98
CA LEU A 284 -4.52 9.61 3.49
C LEU A 284 -3.12 9.61 2.85
N GLY A 285 -2.42 8.48 2.94
CA GLY A 285 -1.07 8.33 2.36
C GLY A 285 -0.08 9.36 2.91
N ASP A 286 0.76 9.91 2.04
CA ASP A 286 1.80 10.89 2.40
C ASP A 286 1.27 12.16 3.09
N ALA A 287 -0.02 12.48 2.95
CA ALA A 287 -0.65 13.56 3.71
C ALA A 287 -0.80 13.22 5.21
N ALA A 288 -0.94 11.94 5.54
CA ALA A 288 -1.13 11.41 6.88
C ALA A 288 0.14 10.79 7.47
N HIS A 289 1.03 10.21 6.67
CA HIS A 289 2.27 9.59 7.14
C HIS A 289 3.32 9.53 6.03
N VAL A 290 4.57 9.79 6.38
CA VAL A 290 5.72 9.64 5.48
C VAL A 290 6.73 8.77 6.20
N HIS A 291 7.37 7.85 5.51
CA HIS A 291 8.32 6.93 6.11
C HIS A 291 9.49 6.65 5.17
N SER A 292 10.46 5.87 5.66
CA SER A 292 11.60 5.45 4.84
C SER A 292 11.16 4.69 3.59
N PRO A 293 11.78 4.94 2.42
CA PRO A 293 11.52 4.18 1.19
C PRO A 293 11.92 2.71 1.29
N ALA A 294 12.62 2.30 2.36
CA ALA A 294 12.99 0.92 2.60
C ALA A 294 11.78 -0.02 2.48
N GLY A 295 11.88 -0.99 1.56
CA GLY A 295 10.82 -1.97 1.31
C GLY A 295 9.64 -1.48 0.46
N GLY A 296 9.68 -0.26 -0.11
CA GLY A 296 8.65 0.20 -1.06
C GLY A 296 7.25 0.34 -0.46
N GLN A 297 7.15 0.72 0.81
CA GLN A 297 5.91 0.61 1.58
C GLN A 297 4.92 1.77 1.36
N GLY A 298 5.36 2.96 0.93
CA GLY A 298 4.57 4.20 1.04
C GLY A 298 3.33 4.21 0.18
N MET A 299 3.51 3.96 -1.12
CA MET A 299 2.41 3.82 -2.05
C MET A 299 1.42 2.73 -1.59
N ASN A 300 1.90 1.56 -1.18
CA ASN A 300 1.05 0.44 -0.75
C ASN A 300 0.25 0.77 0.52
N THR A 301 0.87 1.43 1.49
CA THR A 301 0.21 1.90 2.70
C THR A 301 -0.88 2.91 2.38
N GLY A 302 -0.58 3.91 1.54
CA GLY A 302 -1.57 4.91 1.10
C GLY A 302 -2.74 4.29 0.34
N ILE A 303 -2.48 3.32 -0.54
CA ILE A 303 -3.52 2.52 -1.20
C ILE A 303 -4.39 1.79 -0.16
N GLY A 304 -3.77 1.19 0.86
CA GLY A 304 -4.50 0.56 1.97
C GLY A 304 -5.36 1.55 2.76
N ASP A 305 -4.92 2.79 2.94
CA ASP A 305 -5.73 3.85 3.58
C ASP A 305 -6.95 4.18 2.74
N ALA A 306 -6.74 4.39 1.43
CA ALA A 306 -7.80 4.72 0.48
C ALA A 306 -8.90 3.65 0.48
N ILE A 307 -8.51 2.38 0.41
CA ILE A 307 -9.44 1.24 0.40
C ILE A 307 -10.21 1.14 1.72
N ASN A 308 -9.51 1.31 2.85
CA ASN A 308 -10.13 1.26 4.17
C ASN A 308 -11.17 2.37 4.37
N LEU A 309 -10.88 3.60 3.92
CA LEU A 309 -11.81 4.72 4.04
C LEU A 309 -12.96 4.63 3.02
N ALA A 310 -12.70 4.18 1.79
CA ALA A 310 -13.65 4.25 0.69
C ALA A 310 -14.97 3.53 0.98
N TRP A 311 -14.92 2.29 1.46
CA TRP A 311 -16.15 1.52 1.74
C TRP A 311 -16.93 2.11 2.92
N LYS A 312 -16.24 2.71 3.89
CA LYS A 312 -16.86 3.35 5.06
C LYS A 312 -17.59 4.63 4.63
N LEU A 313 -16.95 5.45 3.79
CA LEU A 313 -17.58 6.62 3.18
C LEU A 313 -18.79 6.22 2.34
N ALA A 314 -18.67 5.20 1.49
CA ALA A 314 -19.77 4.72 0.66
C ALA A 314 -20.96 4.22 1.51
N ALA A 315 -20.69 3.48 2.60
CA ALA A 315 -21.74 3.02 3.51
C ALA A 315 -22.47 4.19 4.21
N VAL A 316 -21.74 5.21 4.66
CA VAL A 316 -22.34 6.38 5.31
C VAL A 316 -23.12 7.24 4.31
N LEU A 317 -22.55 7.52 3.13
CA LEU A 317 -23.19 8.32 2.09
C LEU A 317 -24.46 7.66 1.51
N SER A 318 -24.51 6.33 1.48
CA SER A 318 -25.70 5.58 1.07
C SER A 318 -26.73 5.38 2.19
N GLY A 319 -26.47 5.89 3.40
CA GLY A 319 -27.35 5.72 4.56
C GLY A 319 -27.36 4.30 5.14
N LYS A 320 -26.41 3.44 4.74
CA LYS A 320 -26.25 2.08 5.27
C LYS A 320 -25.47 2.03 6.58
N ALA A 321 -24.80 3.11 6.98
CA ALA A 321 -24.12 3.19 8.26
C ALA A 321 -24.18 4.60 8.84
N GLU A 322 -24.10 4.72 10.17
CA GLU A 322 -23.95 6.01 10.84
C GLU A 322 -22.51 6.55 10.75
N GLU A 323 -22.34 7.86 10.93
CA GLU A 323 -21.05 8.55 10.77
C GLU A 323 -19.94 8.04 11.71
N HIS A 324 -20.28 7.43 12.86
CA HIS A 324 -19.27 6.85 13.76
C HIS A 324 -18.45 5.75 13.09
N LEU A 325 -18.95 5.12 12.03
CA LEU A 325 -18.19 4.16 11.23
C LEU A 325 -16.91 4.80 10.68
N LEU A 326 -16.94 6.09 10.30
CA LEU A 326 -15.79 6.80 9.74
C LEU A 326 -14.68 6.96 10.77
N ALA A 327 -14.99 7.09 12.06
CA ALA A 327 -13.97 7.19 13.11
C ALA A 327 -13.08 5.94 13.16
N THR A 328 -13.60 4.77 12.76
CA THR A 328 -12.82 3.52 12.71
C THR A 328 -11.67 3.57 11.70
N TYR A 329 -11.70 4.48 10.72
CA TYR A 329 -10.58 4.69 9.80
C TYR A 329 -9.31 5.09 10.55
N GLU A 330 -9.39 6.09 11.43
CA GLU A 330 -8.24 6.54 12.20
C GLU A 330 -7.74 5.43 13.13
N PHE A 331 -8.63 4.81 13.92
CA PHE A 331 -8.26 3.72 14.83
C PHE A 331 -7.47 2.61 14.14
N GLU A 332 -7.90 2.22 12.95
CA GLU A 332 -7.28 1.14 12.19
C GLU A 332 -5.98 1.57 11.50
N ARG A 333 -5.92 2.78 10.93
CA ARG A 333 -4.82 3.19 10.04
C ARG A 333 -3.70 3.96 10.74
N ILE A 334 -3.99 4.71 11.80
CA ILE A 334 -2.95 5.45 12.53
C ILE A 334 -2.00 4.51 13.28
N GLU A 335 -2.54 3.46 13.90
CA GLU A 335 -1.74 2.46 14.61
C GLU A 335 -0.85 1.69 13.64
N PHE A 336 -1.36 1.40 12.44
CA PHE A 336 -0.55 0.82 11.38
C PHE A 336 0.59 1.74 10.96
N ALA A 337 0.29 3.01 10.66
CA ALA A 337 1.32 3.98 10.26
C ALA A 337 2.42 4.11 11.32
N ARG A 338 2.06 4.14 12.61
CA ARG A 338 3.03 4.19 13.72
C ARG A 338 3.90 2.93 13.79
N ARG A 339 3.31 1.73 13.68
CA ARG A 339 4.06 0.46 13.68
C ARG A 339 4.98 0.33 12.46
N LEU A 340 4.49 0.76 11.30
CA LEU A 340 5.26 0.75 10.06
C LEU A 340 6.49 1.64 10.20
N VAL A 341 6.32 2.89 10.60
CA VAL A 341 7.42 3.84 10.85
C VAL A 341 8.43 3.25 11.82
N ALA A 342 7.98 2.77 12.99
CA ALA A 342 8.87 2.19 13.99
C ALA A 342 9.67 0.98 13.47
N THR A 343 9.10 0.19 12.55
CA THR A 343 9.76 -0.99 11.99
C THR A 343 10.72 -0.62 10.84
N THR A 344 10.27 0.23 9.91
CA THR A 344 11.08 0.68 8.77
C THR A 344 12.29 1.49 9.24
N ASP A 345 12.13 2.30 10.28
CA ASP A 345 13.21 3.12 10.82
C ASP A 345 14.34 2.25 11.35
N ARG A 346 14.03 1.15 12.04
CA ARG A 346 15.04 0.21 12.57
C ARG A 346 15.82 -0.50 11.47
N VAL A 347 15.14 -0.96 10.42
CA VAL A 347 15.79 -1.64 9.29
C VAL A 347 16.65 -0.64 8.52
N PHE A 348 16.11 0.54 8.24
CA PHE A 348 16.82 1.55 7.48
C PHE A 348 18.04 2.08 8.22
N SER A 349 17.93 2.40 9.51
CA SER A 349 19.07 2.80 10.33
C SER A 349 20.17 1.74 10.37
N PHE A 350 19.83 0.45 10.33
CA PHE A 350 20.84 -0.61 10.23
C PHE A 350 21.56 -0.62 8.87
N VAL A 351 20.81 -0.48 7.76
CA VAL A 351 21.37 -0.44 6.40
C VAL A 351 22.25 0.79 6.20
N THR A 352 21.91 1.91 6.83
CA THR A 352 22.57 3.19 6.60
C THR A 352 23.52 3.65 7.69
N ALA A 353 23.68 2.87 8.77
CA ALA A 353 24.57 3.17 9.90
C ALA A 353 26.04 3.32 9.49
N ASP A 354 26.72 4.28 10.13
CA ASP A 354 28.14 4.56 9.93
C ASP A 354 28.98 4.03 11.10
N GLY A 355 30.22 3.59 10.80
CA GLY A 355 31.22 3.20 11.79
C GLY A 355 31.89 1.84 11.52
N PRO A 356 33.05 1.57 12.15
CA PRO A 356 33.84 0.37 11.88
C PRO A 356 33.11 -0.93 12.23
N ILE A 357 32.27 -0.93 13.27
CA ILE A 357 31.48 -2.09 13.67
C ILE A 357 30.33 -2.34 12.68
N ALA A 358 29.61 -1.28 12.27
CA ALA A 358 28.54 -1.38 11.27
C ALA A 358 29.09 -1.87 9.93
N ASN A 359 30.27 -1.37 9.52
CA ASN A 359 30.97 -1.83 8.32
C ASN A 359 31.38 -3.29 8.42
N LEU A 360 31.92 -3.74 9.56
CA LEU A 360 32.28 -5.15 9.76
C LEU A 360 31.05 -6.07 9.70
N LEU A 361 29.96 -5.66 10.35
CA LEU A 361 28.68 -6.38 10.30
C LEU A 361 28.15 -6.47 8.87
N ARG A 362 28.09 -5.37 8.13
CA ARG A 362 27.51 -5.31 6.78
C ARG A 362 28.36 -6.00 5.71
N THR A 363 29.69 -5.85 5.77
CA THR A 363 30.59 -6.36 4.72
C THR A 363 31.11 -7.77 4.98
N ARG A 364 31.12 -8.25 6.23
CA ARG A 364 31.65 -9.58 6.57
C ARG A 364 30.62 -10.52 7.18
N LEU A 365 29.80 -10.07 8.13
CA LEU A 365 28.85 -10.95 8.81
C LEU A 365 27.54 -11.12 8.05
N ALA A 366 26.94 -10.03 7.56
CA ALA A 366 25.69 -10.06 6.82
C ALA A 366 25.74 -10.95 5.56
N PRO A 367 26.79 -10.92 4.71
CA PRO A 367 26.85 -11.77 3.54
C PRO A 367 27.09 -13.24 3.87
N LEU A 368 27.65 -13.55 5.05
CA LEU A 368 27.81 -14.93 5.54
C LEU A 368 26.53 -15.46 6.21
N LEU A 369 25.79 -14.58 6.90
CA LEU A 369 24.60 -14.94 7.67
C LEU A 369 23.32 -14.88 6.83
N ILE A 370 23.15 -13.88 5.98
CA ILE A 370 21.92 -13.71 5.17
C ILE A 370 21.63 -14.93 4.31
N PRO A 371 22.58 -15.52 3.55
CA PRO A 371 22.30 -16.75 2.80
C PRO A 371 21.89 -17.92 3.70
N LYS A 372 22.52 -18.05 4.88
CA LYS A 372 22.21 -19.13 5.83
C LYS A 372 20.85 -18.94 6.50
N VAL A 373 20.50 -17.71 6.85
CA VAL A 373 19.21 -17.35 7.44
C VAL A 373 18.12 -17.52 6.39
N THR A 374 18.32 -16.99 5.19
CA THR A 374 17.34 -17.12 4.10
C THR A 374 17.27 -18.54 3.52
N ALA A 375 18.28 -19.39 3.70
CA ALA A 375 18.13 -20.82 3.41
C ALA A 375 17.10 -21.50 4.33
N VAL A 376 16.76 -20.89 5.48
CA VAL A 376 15.67 -21.34 6.34
C VAL A 376 14.35 -20.79 5.83
N GLU A 377 13.45 -21.69 5.46
CA GLU A 377 12.11 -21.38 4.96
C GLU A 377 11.35 -20.42 5.90
N ALA A 378 11.32 -20.72 7.20
CA ALA A 378 10.66 -19.89 8.20
C ALA A 378 11.19 -18.43 8.25
N ALA A 379 12.47 -18.21 7.95
CA ALA A 379 13.05 -16.87 7.95
C ALA A 379 12.73 -16.11 6.65
N ARG A 380 12.73 -16.78 5.49
CA ARG A 380 12.22 -16.19 4.22
C ARG A 380 10.76 -15.80 4.35
N GLU A 381 9.97 -16.70 4.92
CA GLU A 381 8.55 -16.48 5.17
C GLU A 381 8.33 -15.27 6.10
N PHE A 382 9.09 -15.16 7.19
CA PHE A 382 9.02 -14.01 8.10
C PHE A 382 9.37 -12.68 7.41
N LEU A 383 10.44 -12.66 6.60
CA LEU A 383 10.82 -11.48 5.81
C LEU A 383 9.73 -11.09 4.82
N PHE A 384 9.18 -12.07 4.09
CA PHE A 384 8.09 -11.83 3.16
C PHE A 384 6.86 -11.27 3.87
N ARG A 385 6.42 -11.92 4.96
CA ARG A 385 5.31 -11.47 5.80
C ARG A 385 5.44 -10.01 6.23
N THR A 386 6.66 -9.58 6.57
CA THR A 386 6.96 -8.22 7.02
C THR A 386 6.83 -7.19 5.89
N VAL A 387 7.33 -7.49 4.68
CA VAL A 387 7.38 -6.53 3.57
C VAL A 387 6.11 -6.55 2.72
N SER A 388 5.48 -7.71 2.56
CA SER A 388 4.31 -7.90 1.69
C SER A 388 2.99 -7.33 2.24
N GLN A 389 3.02 -6.75 3.46
CA GLN A 389 1.87 -6.18 4.17
C GLN A 389 0.74 -7.17 4.42
N ILE A 390 1.01 -8.47 4.36
CA ILE A 390 -0.01 -9.52 4.53
C ILE A 390 -0.33 -9.83 5.99
N THR A 391 0.55 -9.44 6.92
CA THR A 391 0.36 -9.62 8.37
C THR A 391 -0.41 -8.48 9.02
N LEU A 392 -0.84 -7.49 8.24
CA LEU A 392 -1.68 -6.41 8.74
C LEU A 392 -2.98 -6.98 9.28
N ASN A 393 -3.35 -6.52 10.46
CA ASN A 393 -4.58 -6.91 11.13
C ASN A 393 -5.10 -5.74 11.98
N TYR A 394 -6.39 -5.79 12.22
CA TYR A 394 -7.17 -4.87 13.03
C TYR A 394 -7.71 -5.57 14.27
N ARG A 395 -6.96 -6.52 14.84
CA ARG A 395 -7.37 -7.19 16.09
C ARG A 395 -7.63 -6.15 17.17
N ASP A 396 -8.63 -6.42 18.01
CA ASP A 396 -9.06 -5.55 19.10
C ASP A 396 -9.58 -4.15 18.66
N MET A 397 -9.84 -3.96 17.36
CA MET A 397 -10.42 -2.73 16.82
C MET A 397 -11.97 -2.82 16.75
N PRO A 398 -12.71 -1.70 16.63
CA PRO A 398 -14.17 -1.67 16.78
C PRO A 398 -14.97 -2.60 15.83
N LEU A 399 -14.42 -2.86 14.64
CA LEU A 399 -15.06 -3.72 13.63
C LEU A 399 -14.65 -5.20 13.72
N SER A 400 -13.85 -5.57 14.72
CA SER A 400 -13.17 -6.86 14.79
C SER A 400 -13.67 -7.68 15.98
N CYS A 401 -14.25 -8.85 15.72
CA CYS A 401 -14.85 -9.69 16.75
C CYS A 401 -14.60 -11.18 16.56
N GLY A 402 -14.61 -11.91 17.68
CA GLY A 402 -14.61 -13.37 17.70
C GLY A 402 -13.31 -14.02 17.24
N SER A 403 -13.29 -15.35 17.32
CA SER A 403 -12.20 -16.18 16.84
C SER A 403 -12.71 -17.57 16.45
N ALA A 404 -12.19 -18.10 15.36
CA ALA A 404 -12.48 -19.44 14.90
C ALA A 404 -11.20 -20.07 14.33
N GLY A 405 -10.69 -21.09 15.03
CA GLY A 405 -9.39 -21.69 14.74
C GLY A 405 -8.28 -20.80 15.28
N HIS A 406 -7.34 -20.41 14.41
CA HIS A 406 -6.31 -19.41 14.69
C HIS A 406 -6.64 -18.02 14.12
N VAL A 407 -7.76 -17.90 13.40
CA VAL A 407 -8.22 -16.64 12.79
C VAL A 407 -9.07 -15.85 13.78
N HIS A 408 -8.79 -14.56 13.88
CA HIS A 408 -9.48 -13.61 14.73
C HIS A 408 -10.17 -12.55 13.89
N GLY A 409 -11.24 -11.96 14.42
CA GLY A 409 -11.71 -10.69 13.90
C GLY A 409 -10.58 -9.67 13.81
N GLY A 410 -10.52 -8.94 12.71
CA GLY A 410 -9.48 -8.00 12.35
C GLY A 410 -8.37 -8.61 11.51
N ASP A 411 -8.24 -9.92 11.44
CA ASP A 411 -7.25 -10.53 10.55
C ASP A 411 -7.61 -10.28 9.09
N ARG A 412 -6.60 -10.08 8.25
CA ARG A 412 -6.73 -10.41 6.84
C ARG A 412 -7.14 -11.89 6.76
N LEU A 413 -8.15 -12.22 5.95
CA LEU A 413 -8.49 -13.63 5.71
C LEU A 413 -7.24 -14.41 5.26
N PRO A 414 -6.85 -15.51 5.93
CA PRO A 414 -5.77 -16.34 5.45
C PRO A 414 -6.11 -16.93 4.09
N TRP A 415 -5.13 -16.96 3.20
CA TRP A 415 -5.30 -17.65 1.95
C TRP A 415 -5.13 -19.16 2.15
N ALA A 416 -6.01 -19.92 1.52
CA ALA A 416 -5.97 -21.37 1.54
C ALA A 416 -6.20 -21.87 0.11
N HIS A 417 -5.27 -22.72 -0.33
CA HIS A 417 -5.43 -23.49 -1.57
C HIS A 417 -6.59 -24.47 -1.43
N GLY A 418 -7.41 -24.60 -2.46
CA GLY A 418 -8.37 -25.69 -2.59
C GLY A 418 -8.03 -26.60 -3.75
N ALA A 419 -8.59 -27.82 -3.77
CA ALA A 419 -8.33 -28.79 -4.84
C ALA A 419 -8.77 -28.31 -6.23
N VAL A 420 -9.78 -27.42 -6.30
CA VAL A 420 -10.35 -26.89 -7.55
C VAL A 420 -10.06 -25.39 -7.69
N THR A 421 -10.26 -24.62 -6.62
CA THR A 421 -10.01 -23.17 -6.59
C THR A 421 -9.62 -22.76 -5.17
N ASP A 422 -8.82 -21.71 -5.05
CA ASP A 422 -8.49 -21.13 -3.76
C ASP A 422 -9.64 -20.26 -3.21
N ASN A 423 -9.58 -19.97 -1.90
CA ASN A 423 -10.61 -19.20 -1.21
C ASN A 423 -10.65 -17.70 -1.56
N PHE A 424 -9.62 -17.16 -2.22
CA PHE A 424 -9.58 -15.77 -2.67
C PHE A 424 -10.25 -15.58 -4.03
N ALA A 425 -10.60 -16.67 -4.73
CA ALA A 425 -11.35 -16.60 -5.98
C ALA A 425 -12.73 -15.93 -5.81
N SER A 426 -13.36 -16.04 -4.65
CA SER A 426 -14.65 -15.41 -4.34
C SER A 426 -14.53 -13.96 -3.86
N LEU A 427 -13.32 -13.39 -3.76
CA LEU A 427 -13.06 -12.05 -3.24
C LEU A 427 -12.99 -10.99 -4.35
N ASP A 428 -13.69 -11.19 -5.47
CA ASP A 428 -13.89 -10.19 -6.52
C ASP A 428 -15.05 -9.23 -6.22
N HIS A 429 -15.99 -9.65 -5.35
CA HIS A 429 -17.12 -8.86 -4.91
C HIS A 429 -16.72 -7.79 -3.87
N LEU A 430 -16.98 -6.53 -4.24
CA LEU A 430 -16.79 -5.36 -3.36
C LEU A 430 -18.01 -5.16 -2.47
N GLY A 431 -18.01 -5.83 -1.31
CA GLY A 431 -19.05 -5.73 -0.30
C GLY A 431 -18.88 -6.74 0.83
N TRP A 432 -19.80 -6.73 1.78
CA TRP A 432 -19.85 -7.74 2.84
C TRP A 432 -20.09 -9.13 2.24
N GLN A 433 -19.47 -10.16 2.81
CA GLN A 433 -19.67 -11.56 2.40
C GLN A 433 -19.34 -12.52 3.54
N VAL A 434 -19.88 -13.74 3.49
CA VAL A 434 -19.66 -14.79 4.50
C VAL A 434 -18.98 -15.98 3.86
N HIS A 435 -17.91 -16.47 4.48
CA HIS A 435 -17.25 -17.72 4.11
C HIS A 435 -17.48 -18.78 5.18
N VAL A 436 -17.74 -20.01 4.77
CA VAL A 436 -17.76 -21.19 5.65
C VAL A 436 -16.83 -22.25 5.07
N TYR A 437 -16.05 -22.90 5.93
CA TYR A 437 -15.14 -23.97 5.54
C TYR A 437 -15.60 -25.30 6.14
N GLY A 438 -16.34 -26.09 5.36
CA GLY A 438 -17.00 -27.33 5.76
C GLY A 438 -18.51 -27.25 5.57
N VAL A 439 -19.27 -27.58 6.62
CA VAL A 439 -20.73 -27.62 6.58
C VAL A 439 -21.31 -26.42 7.33
N THR A 440 -22.40 -25.86 6.81
CA THR A 440 -23.17 -24.78 7.43
C THR A 440 -24.63 -25.20 7.68
N SER A 441 -25.34 -24.48 8.55
CA SER A 441 -26.76 -24.68 8.85
C SER A 441 -27.68 -24.10 7.75
N ASP A 442 -28.87 -24.66 7.60
CA ASP A 442 -29.91 -24.09 6.72
C ASP A 442 -30.31 -22.68 7.19
N ALA A 443 -30.38 -22.47 8.51
CA ALA A 443 -30.65 -21.16 9.09
C ALA A 443 -29.66 -20.08 8.63
N LEU A 444 -28.35 -20.39 8.56
CA LEU A 444 -27.36 -19.42 8.06
C LEU A 444 -27.52 -19.17 6.56
N ARG A 445 -27.84 -20.22 5.77
CA ARG A 445 -28.09 -20.09 4.32
C ARG A 445 -29.28 -19.19 4.05
N ASP A 446 -30.40 -19.46 4.72
CA ASP A 446 -31.65 -18.70 4.58
C ASP A 446 -31.43 -17.24 5.00
N TRP A 447 -30.76 -17.02 6.13
CA TRP A 447 -30.46 -15.69 6.62
C TRP A 447 -29.63 -14.85 5.63
N CYS A 448 -28.60 -15.45 5.03
CA CYS A 448 -27.77 -14.80 4.02
C CYS A 448 -28.58 -14.51 2.74
N ALA A 449 -29.40 -15.47 2.29
CA ALA A 449 -30.22 -15.32 1.09
C ALA A 449 -31.27 -14.21 1.23
N GLU A 450 -31.96 -14.13 2.37
CA GLU A 450 -32.93 -13.07 2.68
C GLU A 450 -32.33 -11.66 2.60
N ARG A 451 -31.06 -11.53 2.99
CA ARG A 451 -30.31 -10.25 3.03
C ARG A 451 -29.43 -10.02 1.81
N GLN A 452 -29.51 -10.90 0.81
CA GLN A 452 -28.65 -10.87 -0.38
C GLN A 452 -27.16 -10.81 -0.04
N LEU A 453 -26.76 -11.38 1.09
CA LEU A 453 -25.37 -11.42 1.54
C LEU A 453 -24.68 -12.62 0.87
N PRO A 454 -23.64 -12.43 0.05
CA PRO A 454 -22.94 -13.55 -0.59
C PRO A 454 -22.40 -14.53 0.47
N LEU A 455 -22.80 -15.80 0.35
CA LEU A 455 -22.33 -16.90 1.18
C LEU A 455 -21.57 -17.89 0.30
N THR A 456 -20.27 -18.08 0.58
CA THR A 456 -19.46 -19.12 -0.06
C THR A 456 -19.16 -20.22 0.94
N VAL A 457 -19.48 -21.46 0.58
CA VAL A 457 -19.22 -22.64 1.40
C VAL A 457 -18.18 -23.50 0.68
N PHE A 458 -17.01 -23.64 1.28
CA PHE A 458 -15.91 -24.44 0.77
C PHE A 458 -15.92 -25.83 1.42
N ASP A 459 -15.60 -26.87 0.65
CA ASP A 459 -15.34 -28.18 1.24
C ASP A 459 -14.14 -28.10 2.19
N TRP A 460 -14.21 -28.83 3.30
CA TRP A 460 -13.11 -28.83 4.26
C TRP A 460 -11.92 -29.63 3.71
N GLU A 461 -10.74 -29.02 3.74
CA GLU A 461 -9.49 -29.59 3.20
C GLU A 461 -8.34 -29.34 4.19
N PRO A 462 -7.26 -30.16 4.18
CA PRO A 462 -6.11 -29.95 5.06
C PRO A 462 -5.46 -28.56 4.94
N ALA A 463 -5.49 -27.97 3.74
CA ALA A 463 -4.97 -26.63 3.49
C ALA A 463 -5.72 -25.54 4.29
N HIS A 464 -7.03 -25.69 4.49
CA HIS A 464 -7.80 -24.78 5.34
C HIS A 464 -7.35 -24.85 6.80
N GLN A 465 -7.07 -26.06 7.30
CA GLN A 465 -6.51 -26.24 8.65
C GLN A 465 -5.12 -25.63 8.78
N ALA A 466 -4.26 -25.84 7.78
CA ALA A 466 -2.90 -25.30 7.75
C ALA A 466 -2.90 -23.75 7.72
N ALA A 467 -3.85 -23.16 7.01
CA ALA A 467 -4.08 -21.71 7.00
C ALA A 467 -4.66 -21.17 8.32
N GLY A 468 -5.02 -22.05 9.26
CA GLY A 468 -5.53 -21.70 10.59
C GLY A 468 -7.05 -21.50 10.66
N LEU A 469 -7.79 -21.83 9.59
CA LEU A 469 -9.25 -21.78 9.59
C LEU A 469 -9.83 -22.90 10.47
N ALA A 470 -11.08 -22.74 10.89
CA ALA A 470 -11.82 -23.72 11.67
C ALA A 470 -12.86 -24.42 10.81
N ARG A 471 -12.93 -25.74 10.96
CA ARG A 471 -13.96 -26.55 10.33
C ARG A 471 -15.34 -26.16 10.85
N ASN A 472 -16.26 -25.91 9.91
CA ASN A 472 -17.65 -25.50 10.12
C ASN A 472 -17.84 -24.13 10.80
N GLY A 473 -16.76 -23.36 10.99
CA GLY A 473 -16.85 -21.96 11.41
C GLY A 473 -17.19 -21.05 10.23
N PHE A 474 -17.86 -19.94 10.50
CA PHE A 474 -18.10 -18.90 9.51
C PHE A 474 -17.24 -17.66 9.77
N TYR A 475 -16.95 -16.94 8.69
CA TYR A 475 -16.13 -15.75 8.66
C TYR A 475 -16.89 -14.66 7.91
N LEU A 476 -17.32 -13.61 8.62
CA LEU A 476 -17.86 -12.40 7.99
C LEU A 476 -16.69 -11.55 7.51
N LEU A 477 -16.66 -11.24 6.22
CA LEU A 477 -15.66 -10.40 5.60
C LEU A 477 -16.23 -9.02 5.29
N ARG A 478 -15.43 -8.01 5.59
CA ARG A 478 -15.66 -6.62 5.21
C ARG A 478 -15.45 -6.42 3.70
N PRO A 479 -15.94 -5.31 3.12
CA PRO A 479 -15.62 -4.94 1.74
C PRO A 479 -14.11 -4.84 1.44
N ASP A 480 -13.27 -4.53 2.43
CA ASP A 480 -11.80 -4.52 2.30
C ASP A 480 -11.14 -5.88 2.60
N THR A 481 -11.93 -6.96 2.58
CA THR A 481 -11.55 -8.37 2.75
C THR A 481 -10.90 -8.73 4.10
N TYR A 482 -10.98 -7.84 5.09
CA TYR A 482 -10.62 -8.18 6.47
C TYR A 482 -11.77 -8.93 7.13
N VAL A 483 -11.44 -9.90 7.97
CA VAL A 483 -12.40 -10.64 8.79
C VAL A 483 -12.98 -9.67 9.80
N ALA A 484 -14.27 -9.36 9.71
CA ALA A 484 -14.99 -8.59 10.71
C ALA A 484 -15.36 -9.45 11.91
N LEU A 485 -15.85 -10.66 11.66
CA LEU A 485 -16.28 -11.60 12.68
C LEU A 485 -15.82 -13.02 12.30
N ALA A 486 -15.19 -13.71 13.23
CA ALA A 486 -14.90 -15.14 13.14
C ALA A 486 -15.67 -15.90 14.22
N GLU A 487 -16.49 -16.87 13.84
CA GLU A 487 -17.38 -17.58 14.76
C GLU A 487 -17.36 -19.09 14.47
N LYS A 488 -17.35 -19.91 15.53
CA LYS A 488 -17.31 -21.38 15.42
C LYS A 488 -18.70 -21.99 15.27
N SER A 489 -19.72 -21.32 15.77
CA SER A 489 -21.11 -21.73 15.60
C SER A 489 -21.62 -21.34 14.21
N ALA A 490 -22.64 -22.05 13.70
CA ALA A 490 -23.36 -21.68 12.48
C ALA A 490 -24.67 -20.92 12.80
N ASP A 491 -24.67 -20.13 13.87
CA ASP A 491 -25.85 -19.36 14.34
C ASP A 491 -25.87 -17.96 13.71
N PRO A 492 -26.83 -17.65 12.81
CA PRO A 492 -26.91 -16.34 12.17
C PRO A 492 -27.21 -15.20 13.16
N LYS A 493 -27.72 -15.46 14.37
CA LYS A 493 -27.98 -14.41 15.37
C LYS A 493 -26.73 -13.63 15.77
N VAL A 494 -25.55 -14.24 15.66
CA VAL A 494 -24.28 -13.57 15.92
C VAL A 494 -24.00 -12.50 14.85
N LEU A 495 -24.39 -12.74 13.59
CA LEU A 495 -24.31 -11.76 12.50
C LEU A 495 -25.30 -10.61 12.72
N GLU A 496 -26.55 -10.92 13.07
CA GLU A 496 -27.57 -9.91 13.39
C GLU A 496 -27.07 -8.95 14.46
N ARG A 497 -26.63 -9.49 15.59
CA ARG A 497 -26.05 -8.70 16.67
C ARG A 497 -24.84 -7.89 16.22
N TYR A 498 -23.96 -8.46 15.41
CA TYR A 498 -22.77 -7.74 14.91
C TYR A 498 -23.15 -6.48 14.14
N PHE A 499 -24.11 -6.58 13.22
CA PHE A 499 -24.61 -5.48 12.40
C PHE A 499 -25.43 -4.47 13.20
N GLU A 500 -26.31 -4.92 14.10
CA GLU A 500 -27.14 -4.07 14.97
C GLU A 500 -26.28 -3.22 15.92
N GLU A 501 -25.34 -3.83 16.64
CA GLU A 501 -24.47 -3.12 17.60
C GLU A 501 -23.61 -2.06 16.90
N ARG A 502 -23.25 -2.28 15.64
CA ARG A 502 -22.43 -1.35 14.83
C ARG A 502 -23.26 -0.39 14.01
N LYS A 503 -24.58 -0.59 13.97
CA LYS A 503 -25.54 0.16 13.17
C LYS A 503 -25.17 0.20 11.69
N ILE A 504 -24.92 -0.98 11.14
CA ILE A 504 -24.60 -1.19 9.73
C ILE A 504 -25.75 -2.01 9.12
N ALA A 505 -26.35 -1.49 8.06
CA ALA A 505 -27.36 -2.16 7.26
C ALA A 505 -26.71 -2.88 6.06
N LEU A 506 -27.25 -4.05 5.70
CA LEU A 506 -26.83 -4.84 4.54
C LEU A 506 -27.52 -4.37 3.25
#